data_AF-A0A542QS68-F1
#
_entry.id   AF-A0A542QS68-F1
#
_cell.length_a   1.000
_cell.length_b   1.000
_cell.length_c   1.000
_cell.angle_alpha   90.00
_cell.angle_beta   90.00
_cell.angle_gamma   90.00
#
_symmetry.space_group_name_H-M   'P 1'
#
loop_
_entity.id
_entity.type
_entity.pdbx_description
1 polymer ?
#
loop_
_entity_poly.entity_id
_entity_poly.type
_entity_poly.pdbx_seq_one_letter_code
_entity_poly.pdbx_strand_id
1 'polypeptide(L)'
;MTYSELNLSSCWPAHQCPASARADGLASILDVGDSRGIRLIHGVSACDYVVMSKPGMPLQAALIPDCTKPEAHRAAYKTAKANDAIFVCIARQGERWKVQLDAMASRKPYVPDQAMTVLQSAAEALVLDGTVEQANIGADYISMWPIETEERAREIGAAFHAAMYGLQLLHIAAPGQPEPSPPRPGGGR
;
A
#
# COMPACT_ATOMS: atom_id res chain seq x y z
N MET A 1 29.58 5.45 -4.78
CA MET A 1 29.43 4.24 -3.96
C MET A 1 28.38 3.37 -4.61
N THR A 2 28.73 2.15 -5.02
CA THR A 2 27.79 1.15 -5.55
C THR A 2 27.39 0.23 -4.40
N TYR A 3 26.11 0.21 -4.03
CA TYR A 3 25.61 -0.72 -3.01
C TYR A 3 24.93 -1.92 -3.64
N SER A 4 25.18 -3.09 -3.05
CA SER A 4 25.00 -4.39 -3.68
C SER A 4 23.55 -4.84 -3.84
N GLU A 5 23.39 -5.91 -4.61
CA GLU A 5 22.19 -6.73 -4.72
C GLU A 5 21.65 -7.14 -3.33
N LEU A 6 20.64 -6.42 -2.81
CA LEU A 6 19.93 -6.80 -1.60
C LEU A 6 18.97 -7.98 -1.88
N ASN A 7 19.59 -9.15 -2.00
CA ASN A 7 19.07 -10.46 -1.59
C ASN A 7 17.58 -10.73 -1.85
N LEU A 8 17.18 -10.69 -3.13
CA LEU A 8 15.88 -11.17 -3.63
C LEU A 8 15.58 -12.63 -3.23
N SER A 9 16.60 -13.42 -2.88
CA SER A 9 16.48 -14.81 -2.40
C SER A 9 15.89 -14.92 -0.99
N SER A 10 15.79 -13.83 -0.24
CA SER A 10 15.21 -13.81 1.13
C SER A 10 13.70 -14.05 1.16
N CYS A 11 12.99 -13.74 0.06
CA CYS A 11 11.54 -13.57 0.12
C CYS A 11 10.74 -14.85 -0.13
N TRP A 12 11.28 -15.81 -0.90
CA TRP A 12 10.51 -16.96 -1.43
C TRP A 12 11.39 -18.23 -1.60
N PRO A 13 11.03 -19.37 -0.97
CA PRO A 13 11.62 -20.67 -1.32
C PRO A 13 11.06 -21.17 -2.66
N ALA A 14 11.95 -21.60 -3.56
CA ALA A 14 11.67 -21.64 -5.00
C ALA A 14 11.16 -22.99 -5.58
N HIS A 15 10.06 -23.54 -5.04
CA HIS A 15 9.39 -24.71 -5.63
C HIS A 15 7.84 -24.62 -5.52
N GLN A 16 7.14 -25.17 -6.54
CA GLN A 16 5.67 -25.31 -6.66
C GLN A 16 4.93 -23.97 -6.96
N CYS A 17 3.89 -23.88 -7.80
CA CYS A 17 3.30 -24.82 -8.78
C CYS A 17 2.50 -24.06 -9.90
N PRO A 18 1.63 -24.66 -10.76
CA PRO A 18 1.26 -24.08 -12.06
C PRO A 18 0.01 -23.14 -12.07
N ALA A 19 -0.93 -23.27 -13.03
CA ALA A 19 -1.61 -22.09 -13.61
C ALA A 19 -3.12 -22.20 -13.93
N SER A 20 -3.77 -21.02 -13.97
CA SER A 20 -5.07 -20.67 -14.61
C SER A 20 -6.34 -21.11 -13.84
N ALA A 21 -7.54 -20.53 -14.08
CA ALA A 21 -7.95 -19.55 -15.10
C ALA A 21 -9.20 -18.69 -14.73
N ARG A 22 -9.26 -17.47 -15.31
CA ARG A 22 -10.46 -16.70 -15.74
C ARG A 22 -11.50 -16.24 -14.70
N ALA A 23 -12.35 -15.31 -15.15
CA ALA A 23 -13.39 -14.57 -14.43
C ALA A 23 -14.68 -14.51 -15.27
N ASP A 24 -15.76 -13.88 -14.77
CA ASP A 24 -16.71 -12.98 -15.47
C ASP A 24 -17.92 -12.66 -14.55
N GLY A 25 -18.68 -11.57 -14.79
CA GLY A 25 -20.10 -11.54 -14.36
C GLY A 25 -20.80 -10.29 -13.73
N LEU A 26 -20.80 -9.13 -14.40
CA LEU A 26 -21.94 -8.16 -14.45
C LEU A 26 -22.48 -7.48 -13.15
N ALA A 27 -23.41 -6.52 -13.34
CA ALA A 27 -23.88 -5.55 -12.33
C ALA A 27 -25.37 -5.13 -12.53
N SER A 28 -25.97 -4.42 -11.55
CA SER A 28 -27.15 -3.54 -11.72
C SER A 28 -27.35 -2.56 -10.55
N ILE A 29 -28.22 -1.55 -10.73
CA ILE A 29 -28.41 -0.34 -9.89
C ILE A 29 -29.91 -0.12 -9.61
N LEU A 30 -30.29 0.56 -8.51
CA LEU A 30 -31.44 1.49 -8.44
C LEU A 30 -31.44 2.37 -7.15
N ASP A 31 -32.32 3.39 -7.11
CA ASP A 31 -32.31 4.59 -6.22
C ASP A 31 -33.63 4.66 -5.36
N VAL A 32 -34.07 5.66 -4.56
CA VAL A 32 -34.01 7.16 -4.57
C VAL A 32 -34.21 7.80 -3.17
N GLY A 33 -33.45 8.86 -2.86
CA GLY A 33 -33.83 9.96 -1.94
C GLY A 33 -33.50 9.80 -0.43
N ASP A 34 -33.47 10.87 0.40
CA ASP A 34 -33.62 12.33 0.16
C ASP A 34 -32.73 13.15 1.15
N SER A 35 -32.82 14.48 1.12
CA SER A 35 -31.72 15.43 1.29
C SER A 35 -31.75 16.24 2.58
N ARG A 36 -30.55 16.60 3.13
CA ARG A 36 -30.39 17.82 3.96
C ARG A 36 -28.94 18.37 4.13
N GLY A 37 -28.32 18.75 3.01
CA GLY A 37 -27.53 19.99 2.89
C GLY A 37 -26.15 20.13 3.56
N ILE A 38 -25.07 19.98 2.77
CA ILE A 38 -23.90 20.87 2.78
C ILE A 38 -23.61 21.30 1.33
N ARG A 39 -23.21 22.56 1.10
CA ARG A 39 -23.01 23.13 -0.24
C ARG A 39 -21.62 22.83 -0.80
N LEU A 40 -21.43 21.63 -1.37
CA LEU A 40 -20.26 21.28 -2.17
C LEU A 40 -20.45 21.70 -3.65
N ILE A 41 -19.37 22.07 -4.33
CA ILE A 41 -19.40 22.56 -5.72
C ILE A 41 -19.30 21.35 -6.67
N HIS A 42 -20.41 20.93 -7.28
CA HIS A 42 -20.41 19.86 -8.27
C HIS A 42 -20.06 20.36 -9.67
N GLY A 43 -19.18 19.63 -10.36
CA GLY A 43 -18.68 19.94 -11.70
C GLY A 43 -18.43 18.67 -12.53
N VAL A 44 -19.51 18.02 -12.96
CA VAL A 44 -19.67 17.10 -14.11
C VAL A 44 -18.40 16.44 -14.68
N SER A 45 -18.31 15.10 -14.59
CA SER A 45 -18.63 14.22 -15.73
C SER A 45 -18.56 12.74 -15.37
N ALA A 46 -19.61 11.99 -15.70
CA ALA A 46 -19.57 10.53 -15.70
C ALA A 46 -19.32 10.06 -17.15
N CYS A 47 -18.10 9.63 -17.43
CA CYS A 47 -17.73 8.84 -18.59
C CYS A 47 -17.00 7.60 -18.08
N ASP A 48 -17.21 6.43 -18.71
CA ASP A 48 -16.58 5.17 -18.30
C ASP A 48 -15.06 5.20 -18.43
N TYR A 49 -14.40 5.65 -17.36
CA TYR A 49 -12.95 5.67 -17.27
C TYR A 49 -12.49 4.26 -16.89
N VAL A 50 -11.95 3.52 -17.85
CA VAL A 50 -11.10 2.35 -17.55
C VAL A 50 -10.04 2.84 -16.57
N VAL A 51 -10.06 2.33 -15.32
CA VAL A 51 -9.27 2.87 -14.21
C VAL A 51 -7.80 2.46 -14.32
N MET A 52 -7.16 3.04 -15.34
CA MET A 52 -5.73 3.27 -15.42
C MET A 52 -5.37 4.12 -14.22
N SER A 53 -4.96 3.47 -13.12
CA SER A 53 -4.60 4.14 -11.87
C SER A 53 -3.56 5.21 -12.17
N LYS A 54 -3.94 6.48 -11.99
CA LYS A 54 -3.07 7.63 -12.28
C LYS A 54 -1.74 7.44 -11.53
N PRO A 55 -0.57 7.60 -12.17
CA PRO A 55 0.72 7.37 -11.53
C PRO A 55 0.82 8.06 -10.16
N GLY A 56 1.17 7.27 -9.14
CA GLY A 56 1.21 7.70 -7.74
C GLY A 56 -0.10 7.60 -6.96
N MET A 57 -1.26 7.32 -7.55
CA MET A 57 -2.50 7.07 -6.79
C MET A 57 -2.54 5.64 -6.23
N PRO A 58 -3.19 5.39 -5.07
CA PRO A 58 -3.26 4.07 -4.49
C PRO A 58 -4.16 3.13 -5.31
N LEU A 59 -3.67 1.90 -5.53
CA LEU A 59 -4.39 0.86 -6.25
C LEU A 59 -5.64 0.39 -5.49
N GLN A 60 -6.74 0.22 -6.24
CA GLN A 60 -7.93 -0.49 -5.77
C GLN A 60 -7.62 -1.99 -5.60
N ALA A 61 -8.33 -2.68 -4.70
CA ALA A 61 -8.14 -4.10 -4.38
C ALA A 61 -8.08 -5.03 -5.61
N ALA A 62 -8.99 -4.82 -6.57
CA ALA A 62 -9.04 -5.58 -7.83
C ALA A 62 -7.81 -5.35 -8.75
N LEU A 63 -7.07 -4.26 -8.57
CA LEU A 63 -5.91 -3.88 -9.38
C LEU A 63 -4.56 -4.27 -8.75
N ILE A 64 -4.57 -4.85 -7.54
CA ILE A 64 -3.33 -5.31 -6.88
C ILE A 64 -2.79 -6.55 -7.63
N PRO A 65 -1.50 -6.59 -7.99
CA PRO A 65 -0.92 -7.71 -8.71
C PRO A 65 -0.79 -8.95 -7.81
N ASP A 66 -1.22 -10.10 -8.32
CA ASP A 66 -0.79 -11.39 -7.79
C ASP A 66 0.67 -11.66 -8.18
N CYS A 67 1.51 -11.77 -7.16
CA CYS A 67 2.94 -11.96 -7.23
C CYS A 67 3.38 -13.35 -6.73
N THR A 68 2.46 -14.33 -6.73
CA THR A 68 2.73 -15.78 -6.53
C THR A 68 3.82 -16.31 -7.48
N LYS A 69 4.06 -15.65 -8.61
CA LYS A 69 5.16 -15.95 -9.54
C LYS A 69 6.29 -14.93 -9.40
N PRO A 70 7.57 -15.35 -9.28
CA PRO A 70 8.71 -14.43 -9.19
C PRO A 70 8.80 -13.43 -10.36
N GLU A 71 8.35 -13.82 -11.55
CA GLU A 71 8.29 -12.96 -12.73
C GLU A 71 7.25 -11.86 -12.58
N ALA A 72 6.07 -12.20 -12.02
CA ALA A 72 5.00 -11.25 -11.73
C ALA A 72 5.43 -10.27 -10.63
N HIS A 73 6.11 -10.76 -9.57
CA HIS A 73 6.71 -9.90 -8.55
C HIS A 73 7.72 -8.92 -9.16
N ARG A 74 8.66 -9.39 -9.99
CA ARG A 74 9.66 -8.55 -10.65
C ARG A 74 9.01 -7.52 -11.60
N ALA A 75 7.97 -7.91 -12.33
CA ALA A 75 7.23 -7.02 -13.22
C ALA A 75 6.47 -5.94 -12.43
N ALA A 76 5.70 -6.31 -11.42
CA ALA A 76 4.96 -5.39 -10.56
C ALA A 76 5.89 -4.40 -9.84
N TYR A 77 7.00 -4.89 -9.29
CA TYR A 77 8.01 -4.06 -8.62
C TYR A 77 8.68 -3.06 -9.57
N LYS A 78 9.00 -3.50 -10.80
CA LYS A 78 9.51 -2.62 -11.86
C LYS A 78 8.48 -1.56 -12.27
N THR A 79 7.19 -1.92 -12.32
CA THR A 79 6.10 -0.98 -12.61
C THR A 79 5.94 0.06 -11.50
N ALA A 80 6.02 -0.33 -10.22
CA ALA A 80 5.99 0.61 -9.10
C ALA A 80 7.16 1.61 -9.18
N LYS A 81 8.39 1.12 -9.38
CA LYS A 81 9.60 1.95 -9.58
C LYS A 81 9.54 2.87 -10.82
N ALA A 82 8.88 2.43 -11.89
CA ALA A 82 8.69 3.25 -13.09
C ALA A 82 7.68 4.41 -12.86
N ASN A 83 6.70 4.22 -11.98
CA ASN A 83 5.63 5.18 -11.68
C ASN A 83 5.87 6.03 -10.42
N ASP A 84 7.03 5.90 -9.76
CA ASP A 84 7.36 6.56 -8.48
C ASP A 84 6.32 6.28 -7.37
N ALA A 85 5.82 5.05 -7.35
CA ALA A 85 4.75 4.61 -6.45
C ALA A 85 5.29 3.65 -5.37
N ILE A 86 4.60 3.61 -4.23
CA ILE A 86 4.74 2.52 -3.25
C ILE A 86 4.39 1.21 -3.94
N PHE A 87 5.17 0.16 -3.70
CA PHE A 87 4.85 -1.18 -4.19
C PHE A 87 3.82 -1.82 -3.26
N VAL A 88 2.84 -2.51 -3.85
CA VAL A 88 1.92 -3.41 -3.15
C VAL A 88 1.68 -4.65 -4.00
N CYS A 89 1.64 -5.82 -3.37
CA CYS A 89 1.18 -7.06 -3.99
C CYS A 89 0.48 -7.99 -3.00
N ILE A 90 -0.23 -8.96 -3.54
CA ILE A 90 -0.55 -10.21 -2.85
C ILE A 90 0.33 -11.34 -3.40
N ALA A 91 0.51 -12.42 -2.65
CA ALA A 91 1.06 -13.66 -3.17
C ALA A 91 0.54 -14.86 -2.35
N ARG A 92 0.29 -15.99 -3.00
CA ARG A 92 -0.23 -17.21 -2.38
C ARG A 92 0.90 -18.04 -1.76
N GLN A 93 0.71 -18.53 -0.53
CA GLN A 93 1.60 -19.49 0.13
C GLN A 93 0.76 -20.71 0.55
N GLY A 94 0.90 -21.80 -0.21
CA GLY A 94 0.06 -22.99 -0.04
C GLY A 94 -1.41 -22.71 -0.36
N GLU A 95 -2.28 -22.84 0.63
CA GLU A 95 -3.72 -22.51 0.53
C GLU A 95 -4.05 -21.09 1.00
N ARG A 96 -3.11 -20.42 1.67
CA ARG A 96 -3.28 -19.09 2.27
C ARG A 96 -2.61 -17.99 1.44
N TRP A 97 -2.86 -16.75 1.81
CA TRP A 97 -2.36 -15.55 1.13
C TRP A 97 -1.44 -14.71 2.01
N LYS A 98 -0.56 -13.93 1.36
CA LYS A 98 0.35 -12.96 1.96
C LYS A 98 0.19 -11.61 1.25
N VAL A 99 0.16 -10.52 2.02
CA VAL A 99 0.28 -9.14 1.53
C VAL A 99 1.71 -8.67 1.71
N GLN A 100 2.23 -7.88 0.76
CA GLN A 100 3.51 -7.18 0.87
C GLN A 100 3.39 -5.74 0.36
N LEU A 101 4.03 -4.80 1.06
CA LEU A 101 4.19 -3.41 0.67
C LEU A 101 5.66 -2.99 0.83
N ASP A 102 6.16 -2.15 -0.08
CA ASP A 102 7.52 -1.57 -0.02
C ASP A 102 7.53 -0.11 -0.52
N ALA A 103 7.90 0.82 0.36
CA ALA A 103 8.05 2.24 0.06
C ALA A 103 9.32 2.54 -0.76
N MET A 104 10.34 1.66 -0.75
CA MET A 104 11.58 1.78 -1.55
C MET A 104 11.38 1.58 -3.05
N ALA A 105 10.14 1.34 -3.48
CA ALA A 105 9.71 1.50 -4.86
C ALA A 105 9.51 2.98 -5.28
N SER A 106 9.24 3.89 -4.34
CA SER A 106 9.20 5.33 -4.59
C SER A 106 10.58 5.97 -4.39
N ARG A 107 10.80 7.09 -5.10
CA ARG A 107 11.90 8.05 -4.91
C ARG A 107 11.71 8.90 -3.64
N LYS A 108 10.53 8.84 -3.02
CA LYS A 108 10.20 9.41 -1.71
C LYS A 108 9.93 8.30 -0.68
N PRO A 109 10.88 7.38 -0.41
CA PRO A 109 10.61 6.20 0.42
C PRO A 109 10.34 6.51 1.89
N TYR A 110 10.50 7.78 2.31
CA TYR A 110 10.30 8.20 3.68
C TYR A 110 8.81 8.23 4.05
N VAL A 111 8.40 7.22 4.82
CA VAL A 111 7.20 7.26 5.67
C VAL A 111 7.68 7.63 7.08
N PRO A 112 7.17 8.72 7.70
CA PRO A 112 7.64 9.11 9.04
C PRO A 112 7.35 8.05 10.11
N ASP A 113 8.20 7.97 11.13
CA ASP A 113 8.09 7.01 12.24
C ASP A 113 6.69 7.04 12.90
N GLN A 114 6.09 8.23 13.01
CA GLN A 114 4.73 8.44 13.53
C GLN A 114 3.65 7.82 12.62
N ALA A 115 3.84 7.88 11.30
CA ALA A 115 2.96 7.24 10.32
C ALA A 115 3.16 5.71 10.30
N MET A 116 4.40 5.24 10.41
CA MET A 116 4.70 3.81 10.58
C MET A 116 4.11 3.25 11.88
N THR A 117 4.08 4.03 12.97
CA THR A 117 3.40 3.66 14.22
C THR A 117 1.91 3.41 14.01
N VAL A 118 1.22 4.26 13.23
CA VAL A 118 -0.20 4.08 12.91
C VAL A 118 -0.43 2.82 12.06
N LEU A 119 0.43 2.56 11.07
CA LEU A 119 0.39 1.36 10.25
C LEU A 119 0.69 0.09 11.07
N GLN A 120 1.59 0.18 12.05
CA GLN A 120 1.88 -0.90 13.00
C GLN A 120 0.66 -1.24 13.85
N SER A 121 0.04 -0.27 14.52
CA SER A 121 -1.15 -0.55 15.35
C SER A 121 -2.34 -1.08 14.54
N ALA A 122 -2.46 -0.71 13.26
CA ALA A 122 -3.45 -1.29 12.36
C ALA A 122 -3.16 -2.77 12.03
N ALA A 123 -1.89 -3.14 11.84
CA ALA A 123 -1.49 -4.52 11.59
C ALA A 123 -1.57 -5.39 12.87
N GLU A 124 -1.22 -4.83 14.03
CA GLU A 124 -1.40 -5.48 15.34
C GLU A 124 -2.89 -5.76 15.60
N ALA A 125 -3.79 -4.84 15.26
CA ALA A 125 -5.23 -5.07 15.35
C ALA A 125 -5.72 -6.22 14.45
N LEU A 126 -5.20 -6.33 13.22
CA LEU A 126 -5.51 -7.46 12.32
C LEU A 126 -4.99 -8.81 12.84
N VAL A 127 -3.91 -8.81 13.64
CA VAL A 127 -3.38 -10.01 14.28
C VAL A 127 -4.20 -10.39 15.52
N LEU A 128 -4.61 -9.42 16.33
CA LEU A 128 -5.47 -9.65 17.51
C LEU A 128 -6.89 -10.13 17.14
N ASP A 129 -7.40 -9.71 15.97
CA ASP A 129 -8.66 -10.16 15.38
C ASP A 129 -8.56 -11.57 14.73
N GLY A 130 -7.36 -12.02 14.40
CA GLY A 130 -7.13 -13.28 13.68
C GLY A 130 -7.37 -13.22 12.17
N THR A 131 -7.66 -12.05 11.60
CA THR A 131 -7.67 -11.82 10.13
C THR A 131 -6.30 -12.12 9.50
N VAL A 132 -5.20 -11.99 10.27
CA VAL A 132 -3.82 -12.35 9.91
C VAL A 132 -3.19 -13.06 11.12
N GLU A 133 -2.34 -14.08 10.97
CA GLU A 133 -1.63 -14.64 12.15
C GLU A 133 -0.33 -13.88 12.49
N GLN A 134 0.37 -13.33 11.49
CA GLN A 134 1.67 -12.68 11.63
C GLN A 134 1.80 -11.42 10.76
N ALA A 135 2.36 -10.36 11.34
CA ALA A 135 2.80 -9.17 10.62
C ALA A 135 4.30 -8.92 10.87
N ASN A 136 5.03 -8.53 9.82
CA ASN A 136 6.42 -8.08 9.91
C ASN A 136 6.54 -6.70 9.26
N ILE A 137 7.14 -5.76 9.99
CA ILE A 137 7.13 -4.32 9.69
C ILE A 137 8.56 -3.79 9.87
N GLY A 138 9.14 -3.28 8.79
CA GLY A 138 10.37 -2.48 8.80
C GLY A 138 10.07 -1.00 8.84
N ALA A 139 11.09 -0.17 8.59
CA ALA A 139 10.91 1.29 8.46
C ALA A 139 10.20 1.69 7.14
N ASP A 140 10.30 0.83 6.13
CA ASP A 140 9.95 1.07 4.73
C ASP A 140 9.10 -0.05 4.10
N TYR A 141 9.07 -1.25 4.70
CA TYR A 141 8.32 -2.40 4.23
C TYR A 141 7.29 -2.90 5.25
N ILE A 142 6.17 -3.46 4.75
CA ILE A 142 5.15 -4.14 5.57
C ILE A 142 4.81 -5.46 4.89
N SER A 143 4.66 -6.54 5.66
CA SER A 143 4.17 -7.80 5.13
C SER A 143 3.33 -8.57 6.15
N MET A 144 2.24 -9.18 5.69
CA MET A 144 1.20 -9.77 6.54
C MET A 144 0.76 -11.13 5.98
N TRP A 145 0.80 -12.19 6.79
CA TRP A 145 0.46 -13.56 6.40
C TRP A 145 0.21 -14.47 7.62
N PRO A 146 -0.36 -15.67 7.45
CA PRO A 146 -1.27 -16.04 6.37
C PRO A 146 -2.59 -15.27 6.50
N ILE A 147 -3.27 -15.11 5.37
CA ILE A 147 -4.61 -14.56 5.22
C ILE A 147 -5.47 -15.62 4.52
N GLU A 148 -6.75 -15.73 4.88
CA GLU A 148 -7.61 -16.83 4.40
C GLU A 148 -7.92 -16.76 2.90
N THR A 149 -8.39 -15.62 2.40
CA THR A 149 -8.87 -15.48 1.01
C THR A 149 -8.06 -14.47 0.20
N GLU A 150 -8.08 -14.64 -1.13
CA GLU A 150 -7.44 -13.71 -2.07
C GLU A 150 -8.06 -12.31 -1.95
N GLU A 151 -9.39 -12.25 -1.90
CA GLU A 151 -10.18 -11.04 -1.76
C GLU A 151 -9.80 -10.27 -0.49
N ARG A 152 -9.71 -10.95 0.67
CA ARG A 152 -9.30 -10.32 1.93
C ARG A 152 -7.87 -9.81 1.89
N ALA A 153 -6.95 -10.53 1.23
CA ALA A 153 -5.59 -10.04 1.00
C ALA A 153 -5.56 -8.80 0.10
N ARG A 154 -6.44 -8.72 -0.92
CA ARG A 154 -6.59 -7.55 -1.79
C ARG A 154 -7.17 -6.35 -1.05
N GLU A 155 -8.17 -6.54 -0.18
CA GLU A 155 -8.71 -5.48 0.69
C GLU A 155 -7.63 -4.90 1.60
N ILE A 156 -6.93 -5.76 2.34
CA ILE A 156 -5.87 -5.36 3.29
C ILE A 156 -4.74 -4.65 2.55
N GLY A 157 -4.29 -5.19 1.42
CA GLY A 157 -3.28 -4.56 0.57
C GLY A 157 -3.71 -3.17 0.10
N ALA A 158 -4.96 -3.00 -0.34
CA ALA A 158 -5.46 -1.71 -0.81
C ALA A 158 -5.56 -0.68 0.33
N ALA A 159 -6.07 -1.11 1.50
CA ALA A 159 -6.20 -0.26 2.68
C ALA A 159 -4.83 0.23 3.18
N PHE A 160 -3.84 -0.67 3.32
CA PHE A 160 -2.49 -0.29 3.75
C PHE A 160 -1.77 0.56 2.72
N HIS A 161 -1.95 0.28 1.42
CA HIS A 161 -1.35 1.07 0.35
C HIS A 161 -1.92 2.51 0.30
N ALA A 162 -3.25 2.64 0.45
CA ALA A 162 -3.92 3.93 0.55
C ALA A 162 -3.54 4.69 1.83
N ALA A 163 -3.42 4.01 2.97
CA ALA A 163 -2.99 4.62 4.23
C ALA A 163 -1.54 5.13 4.16
N MET A 164 -0.60 4.30 3.70
CA MET A 164 0.80 4.67 3.55
C MET A 164 0.98 5.86 2.59
N TYR A 165 0.27 5.86 1.46
CA TYR A 165 0.24 7.00 0.53
C TYR A 165 -0.37 8.26 1.14
N GLY A 166 -1.50 8.14 1.83
CA GLY A 166 -2.18 9.27 2.49
C GLY A 166 -1.33 9.91 3.59
N LEU A 167 -0.62 9.10 4.38
CA LEU A 167 0.32 9.55 5.41
C LEU A 167 1.56 10.21 4.81
N GLN A 168 2.10 9.67 3.71
CA GLN A 168 3.19 10.28 2.94
C GLN A 168 2.78 11.65 2.37
N LEU A 169 1.57 11.77 1.78
CA LEU A 169 1.02 13.05 1.33
C LEU A 169 0.83 14.04 2.48
N LEU A 170 0.27 13.58 3.61
CA LEU A 170 0.05 14.43 4.79
C LEU A 170 1.37 14.99 5.33
N HIS A 171 2.43 14.19 5.36
CA HIS A 171 3.76 14.66 5.77
C HIS A 171 4.34 15.72 4.82
N ILE A 172 4.10 15.61 3.51
CA ILE A 172 4.54 16.58 2.50
C ILE A 172 3.71 17.87 2.54
N ALA A 173 2.42 17.78 2.89
CA ALA A 173 1.48 18.90 2.87
C ALA A 173 1.37 19.66 4.20
N ALA A 174 1.66 19.00 5.32
CA ALA A 174 1.69 19.65 6.63
C ALA A 174 2.86 20.65 6.72
N PRO A 175 2.67 21.83 7.33
CA PRO A 175 3.79 22.68 7.67
C PRO A 175 4.69 21.94 8.66
N GLY A 176 5.93 21.65 8.25
CA GLY A 176 6.92 21.03 9.12
C GLY A 176 7.05 21.83 10.42
N GLN A 177 7.10 21.13 11.56
CA GLN A 177 7.36 21.78 12.84
C GLN A 177 8.68 22.55 12.73
N PRO A 178 8.71 23.86 13.03
CA PRO A 178 9.96 24.60 13.02
C PRO A 178 10.87 23.99 14.09
N GLU A 179 12.08 23.58 13.70
CA GLU A 179 13.03 23.03 14.67
C GLU A 179 13.25 24.02 15.83
N PRO A 180 13.33 23.53 17.08
CA PRO A 180 13.57 24.38 18.24
C PRO A 180 14.90 25.11 18.04
N SER A 181 14.83 26.42 17.80
CA SER A 181 15.99 27.20 17.40
C SER A 181 17.09 27.09 18.45
N PRO A 182 18.36 26.89 18.05
CA PRO A 182 19.45 26.69 19.00
C PRO A 182 19.53 27.87 19.98
N PRO A 183 19.77 27.62 21.29
CA PRO A 183 19.77 28.66 22.29
C PRO A 183 20.81 29.73 21.93
N ARG A 184 20.35 30.98 21.79
CA ARG A 184 21.25 32.09 21.44
C ARG A 184 22.36 32.18 22.49
N PRO A 185 23.64 32.27 22.08
CA PRO A 185 24.73 32.40 23.04
C PRO A 185 24.50 33.67 23.87
N GLY A 186 24.43 33.50 25.19
CA GLY A 186 24.17 34.59 26.11
C GLY A 186 25.29 35.62 26.05
N GLY A 187 24.95 36.86 25.67
CA GLY A 187 25.90 37.96 25.71
C GLY A 187 26.33 38.25 27.15
N GLY A 188 27.55 37.88 27.50
CA GLY A 188 28.18 38.28 28.75
C GLY A 188 28.27 39.80 28.88
N ARG A 189 28.23 40.29 30.11
CA ARG A 189 28.53 41.69 30.47
C ARG A 189 29.93 41.78 31.05
#